data_AF-A0A9X2YRS4-F1
#
_entry.id   AF-A0A9X2YRS4-F1
#
_cell.length_a   1.000
_cell.length_b   1.000
_cell.length_c   1.000
_cell.angle_alpha   90.00
_cell.angle_beta   90.00
_cell.angle_gamma   90.00
#
_symmetry.space_group_name_H-M   'P 1'
#
loop_
_entity.id
_entity.type
_entity.pdbx_description
1 polymer ?
#
loop_
_entity_poly.entity_id
_entity_poly.type
_entity_poly.pdbx_seq_one_letter_code
_entity_poly.pdbx_strand_id
1 'polypeptide(L)'
;GTESRAAIRTDTLLGRKNIQVEPRGDQILQPRAFLPVEQTQTPYQIYDAFLDVTRASQGWDTQAVKQSLNVLSETVDQTAPHLSAALKGVQEFSDSLGKRDDQLKALLANAGKIATVLGDRSAQVNALLVNTQTLLSAVNERRQAV
;
A
#
# COMPACT_ATOMS: atom_id res chain seq x y z
N GLY A 1 -19.50 -9.63 -23.57
CA GLY A 1 -18.96 -9.95 -24.89
C GLY A 1 -17.45 -10.07 -24.86
N THR A 2 -16.81 -9.95 -26.02
CA THR A 2 -15.34 -9.97 -26.19
C THR A 2 -14.64 -8.75 -25.58
N GLU A 3 -15.39 -7.72 -25.19
CA GLU A 3 -14.88 -6.51 -24.54
C GLU A 3 -15.08 -6.51 -23.01
N SER A 4 -15.63 -7.60 -22.47
CA SER A 4 -15.85 -7.75 -21.02
C SER A 4 -14.54 -7.56 -20.26
N ARG A 5 -14.63 -7.00 -19.05
CA ARG A 5 -13.48 -6.81 -18.17
C ARG A 5 -13.56 -7.76 -16.99
N ALA A 6 -12.43 -8.30 -16.58
CA ALA A 6 -12.31 -9.10 -15.37
C ALA A 6 -11.44 -8.38 -14.34
N ALA A 7 -11.86 -8.38 -13.09
CA ALA A 7 -11.09 -7.85 -11.98
C ALA A 7 -11.07 -8.88 -10.85
N ILE A 8 -9.89 -9.20 -10.35
CA ILE A 8 -9.75 -10.00 -9.14
C ILE A 8 -9.88 -9.03 -7.96
N ARG A 9 -10.85 -9.23 -7.05
CA ARG A 9 -11.04 -8.38 -5.87
C ARG A 9 -10.82 -9.18 -4.60
N THR A 10 -10.42 -8.47 -3.54
CA THR A 10 -10.32 -9.03 -2.19
C THR A 10 -11.64 -8.79 -1.47
N ASP A 11 -12.35 -9.87 -1.14
CA ASP A 11 -13.71 -9.87 -0.60
C ASP A 11 -13.76 -9.91 0.93
N THR A 12 -12.68 -10.38 1.58
CA THR A 12 -12.61 -10.46 3.04
C THR A 12 -11.35 -9.82 3.60
N LEU A 13 -11.41 -9.41 4.86
CA LEU A 13 -10.26 -8.91 5.63
C LEU A 13 -9.10 -9.93 5.68
N LEU A 14 -9.40 -11.21 5.52
CA LEU A 14 -8.44 -12.32 5.50
C LEU A 14 -7.95 -12.68 4.09
N GLY A 15 -8.30 -11.90 3.06
CA GLY A 15 -7.70 -12.05 1.73
C GLY A 15 -8.42 -13.02 0.78
N ARG A 16 -9.68 -13.40 1.04
CA ARG A 16 -10.45 -14.21 0.07
C ARG A 16 -10.56 -13.46 -1.25
N LYS A 17 -10.12 -14.07 -2.34
CA LYS A 17 -10.17 -13.47 -3.68
C LYS A 17 -11.39 -13.94 -4.44
N ASN A 18 -12.06 -13.04 -5.14
CA ASN A 18 -13.10 -13.36 -6.10
C ASN A 18 -12.75 -12.75 -7.47
N ILE A 19 -13.37 -13.26 -8.54
CA ILE A 19 -13.28 -12.67 -9.86
C ILE A 19 -14.63 -11.99 -10.12
N GLN A 20 -14.58 -10.68 -10.32
CA GLN A 20 -15.71 -9.92 -10.82
C GLN A 20 -15.57 -9.76 -12.33
N VAL A 21 -16.63 -10.10 -13.06
CA VAL A 21 -16.69 -9.88 -14.51
C VAL A 21 -17.70 -8.76 -14.77
N GLU A 22 -17.24 -7.71 -15.45
CA GLU A 22 -18.09 -6.64 -15.97
C GLU A 22 -18.41 -6.96 -17.44
N PRO A 23 -19.66 -7.33 -17.77
CA PRO A 23 -20.02 -7.67 -19.13
C PRO A 23 -19.98 -6.43 -20.04
N ARG A 24 -19.24 -6.50 -21.16
CA ARG A 24 -19.21 -5.44 -22.19
C ARG A 24 -19.08 -5.99 -23.60
N GLY A 25 -19.50 -5.20 -24.58
CA GLY A 25 -19.43 -5.52 -26.00
C GLY A 25 -20.49 -6.51 -26.46
N ASP A 26 -20.86 -6.36 -27.73
CA ASP A 26 -22.03 -6.99 -28.35
C ASP A 26 -21.72 -8.38 -28.93
N GLN A 27 -20.43 -8.64 -29.16
CA GLN A 27 -19.95 -9.91 -29.68
C GLN A 27 -19.79 -10.93 -28.55
N ILE A 28 -20.44 -12.09 -28.67
CA ILE A 28 -20.38 -13.15 -27.64
C ILE A 28 -18.95 -13.71 -27.55
N LEU A 29 -18.44 -13.80 -26.33
CA LEU A 29 -17.18 -14.48 -26.05
C LEU A 29 -17.39 -16.00 -26.24
N GLN A 30 -16.60 -16.61 -27.11
CA GLN A 30 -16.78 -18.04 -27.42
C GLN A 30 -16.41 -18.93 -26.23
N PRO A 31 -17.03 -20.12 -26.10
CA PRO A 31 -16.64 -21.09 -25.07
C PRO A 31 -15.15 -21.42 -25.15
N ARG A 32 -14.45 -21.38 -24.01
CA ARG A 32 -12.99 -21.59 -23.88
C ARG A 32 -12.11 -20.48 -24.47
N ALA A 33 -12.68 -19.36 -24.91
CA ALA A 33 -11.90 -18.16 -25.19
C ALA A 33 -11.48 -17.46 -23.89
N PHE A 34 -10.44 -16.63 -23.96
CA PHE A 34 -9.86 -15.94 -22.81
C PHE A 34 -10.00 -14.42 -22.98
N LEU A 35 -10.08 -13.70 -21.86
CA LEU A 35 -9.94 -12.24 -21.86
C LEU A 35 -8.44 -11.88 -21.84
N PRO A 36 -7.97 -11.00 -22.73
CA PRO A 36 -6.60 -10.47 -22.68
C PRO A 36 -6.21 -9.87 -21.32
N VAL A 37 -4.91 -9.82 -21.06
CA VAL A 37 -4.35 -9.26 -19.81
C VAL A 37 -4.72 -7.80 -19.64
N GLU A 38 -4.79 -7.02 -20.72
CA GLU A 38 -5.17 -5.60 -20.71
C GLU A 38 -6.65 -5.39 -20.28
N GLN A 39 -7.45 -6.46 -20.34
CA GLN A 39 -8.83 -6.51 -19.88
C GLN A 39 -8.99 -7.22 -18.53
N THR A 40 -7.88 -7.67 -17.92
CA THR A 40 -7.85 -8.40 -16.65
C THR A 40 -7.01 -7.66 -15.62
N GLN A 41 -7.64 -7.17 -14.56
CA GLN A 41 -6.95 -6.45 -13.48
C GLN A 41 -6.76 -7.35 -12.25
N THR A 42 -5.52 -7.42 -11.76
CA THR A 42 -5.21 -8.02 -10.47
C THR A 42 -5.57 -7.05 -9.34
N PRO A 43 -5.86 -7.53 -8.12
CA PRO A 43 -6.23 -6.64 -7.03
C PRO A 43 -4.99 -5.84 -6.63
N TYR A 44 -5.12 -4.52 -6.56
CA TYR A 44 -4.17 -3.69 -5.83
C TYR A 44 -4.21 -4.12 -4.37
N GLN A 45 -3.15 -4.75 -3.85
CA GLN A 45 -3.17 -5.25 -2.48
C GLN A 45 -2.80 -4.11 -1.53
N ILE A 46 -3.37 -4.12 -0.33
CA ILE A 46 -3.05 -3.13 0.73
C ILE A 46 -1.53 -3.10 1.01
N TYR A 47 -0.83 -4.22 0.84
CA TYR A 47 0.64 -4.29 0.90
C TYR A 47 1.33 -3.41 -0.14
N ASP A 48 0.83 -3.36 -1.37
CA ASP A 48 1.35 -2.51 -2.45
C ASP A 48 1.16 -1.03 -2.11
N ALA A 49 0.02 -0.67 -1.49
CA ALA A 49 -0.26 0.68 -1.02
C ALA A 49 0.73 1.15 0.06
N PHE A 50 1.04 0.29 1.04
CA PHE A 50 1.99 0.62 2.10
C PHE A 50 3.43 0.76 1.58
N LEU A 51 3.84 -0.09 0.64
CA LEU A 51 5.15 0.01 0.00
C LEU A 51 5.28 1.28 -0.86
N ASP A 52 4.22 1.71 -1.52
CA ASP A 52 4.23 2.93 -2.34
C ASP A 52 4.18 4.21 -1.51
N VAL A 53 3.46 4.26 -0.40
CA VAL A 53 3.55 5.38 0.55
C VAL A 53 4.94 5.46 1.16
N THR A 54 5.55 4.32 1.49
CA THR A 54 6.92 4.27 2.01
C THR A 54 7.94 4.77 0.97
N ARG A 55 7.81 4.38 -0.30
CA ARG A 55 8.64 4.88 -1.41
C ARG A 55 8.39 6.34 -1.73
N ALA A 56 7.15 6.80 -1.74
CA ALA A 56 6.80 8.20 -1.97
C ALA A 56 7.35 9.12 -0.88
N SER A 57 7.37 8.64 0.37
CA SER A 57 7.95 9.35 1.53
C SER A 57 9.48 9.44 1.47
N GLN A 58 10.17 8.49 0.83
CA GLN A 58 11.63 8.50 0.67
C GLN A 58 12.16 9.62 -0.26
N GLY A 59 11.30 10.22 -1.09
CA GLY A 59 11.67 11.30 -1.99
C GLY A 59 11.49 12.71 -1.43
N TRP A 60 10.97 12.85 -0.21
CA TRP A 60 10.69 14.16 0.37
C TRP A 60 11.93 14.66 1.10
N ASP A 61 12.73 15.47 0.40
CA ASP A 61 13.84 16.19 1.00
C ASP A 61 13.30 17.34 1.86
N THR A 62 13.02 17.02 3.12
CA THR A 62 12.56 17.99 4.12
C THR A 62 13.58 19.10 4.37
N GLN A 63 14.88 18.89 4.05
CA GLN A 63 15.88 19.96 4.10
C GLN A 63 15.70 20.94 2.94
N ALA A 64 15.43 20.46 1.72
CA ALA A 64 15.17 21.31 0.57
C ALA A 64 13.90 22.18 0.76
N VAL A 65 12.85 21.61 1.37
CA VAL A 65 11.63 22.36 1.72
C VAL A 65 11.93 23.43 2.76
N LYS A 66 12.67 23.07 3.83
CA LYS A 66 13.08 24.03 4.88
C LYS A 66 13.94 25.16 4.33
N GLN A 67 14.91 24.85 3.47
CA GLN A 67 15.77 25.83 2.81
C GLN A 67 14.94 26.81 1.98
N SER A 68 13.99 26.31 1.20
CA SER A 68 13.13 27.11 0.33
C SER A 68 12.21 28.04 1.13
N LEU A 69 11.63 27.55 2.23
CA LEU A 69 10.79 28.35 3.12
C LEU A 69 11.59 29.45 3.84
N ASN A 70 12.84 29.17 4.24
CA ASN A 70 13.71 30.16 4.87
C ASN A 70 14.05 31.31 3.90
N VAL A 71 14.43 30.99 2.66
CA VAL A 71 14.75 31.99 1.63
C VAL A 71 13.55 32.87 1.32
N LEU A 72 12.35 32.27 1.25
CA LEU A 72 11.12 33.00 1.01
C LEU A 72 10.79 33.95 2.18
N SER A 73 10.97 33.48 3.42
CA SER A 73 10.74 34.28 4.62
C SER A 73 11.70 35.47 4.71
N GLU A 74 12.99 35.27 4.42
CA GLU A 74 14.01 36.32 4.43
C GLU A 74 13.75 37.37 3.32
N THR A 75 13.32 36.92 2.14
CA THR A 75 12.98 37.81 1.01
C THR A 75 11.74 38.67 1.32
N VAL A 76 10.75 38.11 2.00
CA VAL A 76 9.52 38.83 2.37
C VAL A 76 9.77 39.80 3.53
N ASP A 77 10.58 39.42 4.52
CA ASP A 77 11.01 40.32 5.61
C ASP A 77 11.73 41.58 5.10
N GLN A 78 12.55 41.42 4.05
CA GLN A 78 13.26 42.54 3.42
C GLN A 78 12.35 43.46 2.60
N THR A 79 11.18 42.98 2.14
CA THR A 79 10.32 43.70 1.18
C THR A 79 9.06 44.32 1.82
N ALA A 80 8.64 43.87 3.00
CA ALA A 80 7.46 44.43 3.68
C ALA A 80 7.54 44.33 5.23
N PRO A 81 8.04 45.37 5.93
CA PRO A 81 8.16 45.36 7.41
C PRO A 81 6.81 45.26 8.16
N HIS A 82 5.68 45.34 7.46
CA HIS A 82 4.34 45.18 8.02
C HIS A 82 3.78 43.75 7.91
N LEU A 83 4.54 42.78 7.39
CA LEU A 83 4.13 41.37 7.24
C LEU A 83 4.74 40.42 8.31
N SER A 84 5.36 40.97 9.35
CA SER A 84 6.08 40.23 10.42
C SER A 84 5.20 39.19 11.15
N ALA A 85 3.91 39.45 11.34
CA ALA A 85 3.02 38.54 12.07
C ALA A 85 2.74 37.22 11.30
N ALA A 86 2.58 37.29 9.97
CA ALA A 86 2.32 36.11 9.15
C ALA A 86 3.58 35.24 9.02
N LEU A 87 4.74 35.87 8.86
CA LEU A 87 6.03 35.19 8.76
C LEU A 87 6.42 34.49 10.07
N LYS A 88 6.16 35.12 11.22
CA LYS A 88 6.36 34.49 12.53
C LYS A 88 5.50 33.23 12.70
N GLY A 89 4.26 33.25 12.22
CA GLY A 89 3.38 32.07 12.22
C GLY A 89 3.89 30.91 11.35
N VAL A 90 4.49 31.22 10.19
CA VAL A 90 5.11 30.21 9.32
C VAL A 90 6.35 29.60 9.97
N GLN A 91 7.16 30.42 10.65
CA GLN A 91 8.35 29.95 11.37
C GLN A 91 7.98 29.04 12.55
N GLU A 92 7.02 29.44 13.39
CA GLU A 92 6.53 28.62 14.52
C GLU A 92 5.89 27.31 14.05
N PHE A 93 5.14 27.33 12.93
CA PHE A 93 4.59 26.13 12.31
C PHE A 93 5.69 25.20 11.79
N SER A 94 6.70 25.74 11.10
CA SER A 94 7.83 24.98 10.57
C SER A 94 8.65 24.32 11.68
N ASP A 95 8.86 25.01 12.79
CA ASP A 95 9.52 24.45 13.98
C ASP A 95 8.68 23.36 14.65
N SER A 96 7.36 23.52 14.72
CA SER A 96 6.43 22.50 15.24
C SER A 96 6.44 21.25 14.35
N LEU A 97 6.47 21.42 13.03
CA LEU A 97 6.58 20.33 12.07
C LEU A 97 7.91 19.58 12.22
N GLY A 98 9.03 20.32 12.33
CA GLY A 98 10.35 19.73 12.57
C GLY A 98 10.43 18.97 13.89
N LYS A 99 9.85 19.48 14.98
CA LYS A 99 9.78 18.80 16.28
C LYS A 99 8.94 17.52 16.25
N ARG A 100 7.95 17.45 15.35
CA ARG A 100 7.08 16.28 15.17
C ARG A 100 7.64 15.26 14.17
N ASP A 101 8.66 15.62 13.40
CA ASP A 101 9.32 14.73 12.43
C ASP A 101 9.90 13.49 13.12
N ASP A 102 10.55 13.66 14.28
CA ASP A 102 11.11 12.53 15.05
C ASP A 102 10.02 11.59 15.57
N GLN A 103 8.87 12.13 15.96
CA GLN A 103 7.72 11.34 16.42
C GLN A 103 7.07 10.57 15.26
N LEU A 104 6.97 11.19 14.08
CA LEU A 104 6.48 10.54 12.86
C LEU A 104 7.43 9.43 12.40
N LYS A 105 8.75 9.69 12.38
CA LYS A 105 9.77 8.68 12.08
C LYS A 105 9.70 7.50 13.04
N ALA A 106 9.56 7.76 14.34
CA ALA A 106 9.43 6.72 15.35
C ALA A 106 8.15 5.89 15.16
N LEU A 107 7.02 6.53 14.87
CA LEU A 107 5.75 5.85 14.59
C LEU A 107 5.85 4.95 13.36
N LEU A 108 6.40 5.47 12.26
CA LEU A 108 6.58 4.73 11.02
C LEU A 108 7.56 3.55 11.19
N ALA A 109 8.66 3.73 11.92
CA ALA A 109 9.59 2.66 12.23
C ALA A 109 8.93 1.54 13.05
N ASN A 110 8.09 1.90 14.03
CA ASN A 110 7.35 0.93 14.84
C ASN A 110 6.26 0.20 14.03
N ALA A 111 5.55 0.91 13.15
CA ALA A 111 4.60 0.30 12.23
C ALA A 111 5.29 -0.72 11.29
N GLY A 112 6.47 -0.36 10.77
CA GLY A 112 7.30 -1.26 9.96
C GLY A 112 7.68 -2.55 10.71
N LYS A 113 8.12 -2.44 11.96
CA LYS A 113 8.45 -3.62 12.79
C LYS A 113 7.27 -4.56 12.99
N ILE A 114 6.08 -4.01 13.28
CA ILE A 114 4.86 -4.79 13.47
C ILE A 114 4.48 -5.50 12.16
N ALA A 115 4.55 -4.80 11.03
CA ALA A 115 4.27 -5.37 9.72
C ALA A 115 5.22 -6.53 9.38
N THR A 116 6.52 -6.41 9.68
CA THR A 116 7.49 -7.50 9.50
C THR A 116 7.12 -8.73 10.33
N VAL A 117 6.84 -8.55 11.63
CA VAL A 117 6.46 -9.66 12.52
C VAL A 117 5.19 -10.35 12.03
N LEU A 118 4.21 -9.59 11.53
CA LEU A 118 2.98 -10.14 10.99
C LEU A 118 3.24 -10.91 9.68
N GLY A 119 4.11 -10.39 8.81
CA GLY A 119 4.56 -11.07 7.59
C GLY A 119 5.23 -12.41 7.89
N ASP A 120 6.20 -12.43 8.81
CA ASP A 120 6.93 -13.63 9.22
C ASP A 120 5.99 -14.69 9.80
N ARG A 121 5.03 -14.27 10.65
CA ARG A 121 4.03 -15.17 11.22
C ARG A 121 3.07 -15.72 10.15
N SER A 122 2.71 -14.93 9.14
CA SER A 122 1.86 -15.41 8.05
C SER A 122 2.53 -16.54 7.23
N ALA A 123 3.83 -16.44 7.00
CA ALA A 123 4.60 -17.47 6.32
C ALA A 123 4.65 -18.78 7.14
N GLN A 124 4.81 -18.66 8.46
CA GLN A 124 4.76 -19.82 9.37
C GLN A 124 3.38 -20.48 9.41
N VAL A 125 2.30 -19.69 9.42
CA VAL A 125 0.93 -20.21 9.36
C VAL A 125 0.67 -20.90 8.03
N ASN A 126 1.11 -20.33 6.90
CA ASN A 126 0.99 -20.97 5.59
C ASN A 126 1.75 -22.32 5.55
N ALA A 127 2.96 -22.37 6.09
CA ALA A 127 3.73 -23.61 6.19
C ALA A 127 3.02 -24.68 7.02
N LEU A 128 2.40 -24.29 8.15
CA LEU A 128 1.60 -25.20 8.98
C LEU A 128 0.37 -25.74 8.24
N LEU A 129 -0.31 -24.91 7.44
CA LEU A 129 -1.46 -25.33 6.65
C LEU A 129 -1.05 -26.31 5.54
N VAL A 130 0.04 -26.05 4.84
CA VAL A 130 0.59 -26.97 3.82
C VAL A 130 1.00 -28.31 4.43
N ASN A 131 1.62 -28.30 5.61
CA ASN A 131 1.98 -29.51 6.32
C ASN A 131 0.74 -30.31 6.79
N THR A 132 -0.30 -29.61 7.25
CA THR A 132 -1.58 -30.24 7.61
C THR A 132 -2.25 -30.88 6.41
N GLN A 133 -2.24 -30.23 5.24
CA GLN A 133 -2.76 -30.80 4.01
C GLN A 133 -2.00 -32.06 3.59
N THR A 134 -0.67 -32.06 3.73
CA THR A 134 0.18 -33.23 3.44
C THR A 134 -0.14 -34.40 4.36
N LEU A 135 -0.29 -34.13 5.67
CA LEU A 135 -0.71 -35.14 6.66
C LEU A 135 -2.10 -35.71 6.34
N LEU A 136 -3.06 -34.84 5.98
CA LEU A 136 -4.42 -35.27 5.68
C LEU A 136 -4.47 -36.12 4.40
N SER A 137 -3.67 -35.77 3.38
CA SER A 137 -3.50 -36.58 2.17
C SER A 137 -2.91 -37.96 2.49
N ALA A 138 -1.86 -38.03 3.30
CA ALA A 138 -1.25 -39.30 3.70
C ALA A 138 -2.21 -40.19 4.52
N VAL A 139 -3.04 -39.59 5.39
CA VAL A 139 -4.09 -40.32 6.13
C VAL A 139 -5.18 -40.84 5.20
N ASN A 140 -5.56 -40.07 4.18
CA ASN A 140 -6.56 -40.49 3.19
C ASN A 140 -6.06 -41.59 2.26
N GLU A 141 -4.81 -41.52 1.79
CA GLU A 141 -4.17 -42.61 1.03
C GLU A 141 -4.16 -43.92 1.82
N ARG A 142 -3.79 -43.84 3.10
CA ARG A 142 -3.79 -45.02 3.99
C ARG A 142 -5.19 -45.58 4.22
N ARG A 143 -6.23 -44.74 4.23
CA ARG A 143 -7.63 -45.19 4.34
C ARG A 143 -8.17 -45.84 3.07
N GLN A 144 -7.64 -45.51 1.89
CA GLN A 144 -8.03 -46.15 0.63
C GLN A 144 -7.30 -47.46 0.36
N ALA A 145 -6.17 -47.68 1.03
CA ALA A 145 -5.37 -48.91 0.92
C ALA A 145 -5.84 -50.04 1.88
N VAL A 146 -6.88 -49.81 2.69
CA VAL A 146 -7.45 -50.78 3.65
C VAL A 146 -8.89 -51.11 3.25
#